data_AF-A0A6P0RLD7-F1
#
_entry.id   AF-A0A6P0RLD7-F1
#
_cell.length_a   1.000
_cell.length_b   1.000
_cell.length_c   1.000
_cell.angle_alpha   90.00
_cell.angle_beta   90.00
_cell.angle_gamma   90.00
#
_symmetry.space_group_name_H-M   'P 1'
#
loop_
_entity.id
_entity.type
_entity.pdbx_description
1 polymer ?
#
loop_
_entity_poly.entity_id
_entity_poly.type
_entity_poly.pdbx_seq_one_letter_code
_entity_poly.pdbx_strand_id
1 'polypeptide(L)'
;MKLMHDGIKDFLLLEEYVESQKIGFISLEVPLPQWIKNFTKAINNYSIGLQIRREYRHISMGLRSLKFSDVDTIFIFELYNQHLLFVMPLFAIMALRGKEVLICLHGNQQFAMTNKIKFWGLLYLKAYLNLFKKLKVATFEVDDDVLPEKFRLPDTSKYIIPHPIISEAKPKFLPGERLSSNVPIKIGVVGMIRPDKPIAQVIDKLQEYIKSSEHQCELVIGTPFDQKPSYLDQLNVTLYDTTQQEDYIQILTEIDILVIHYDKDR
;
A
#
# COMPACT_ATOMS: atom_id res chain seq x y z
N MET A 1 -13.51 -6.86 -18.42
CA MET A 1 -12.11 -6.62 -18.02
C MET A 1 -12.07 -6.72 -16.51
N LYS A 2 -11.71 -7.91 -15.97
CA LYS A 2 -11.60 -8.11 -14.52
C LYS A 2 -10.50 -7.17 -14.01
N LEU A 3 -10.90 -6.18 -13.22
CA LEU A 3 -10.07 -5.09 -12.69
C LEU A 3 -9.74 -5.36 -11.22
N MET A 4 -9.38 -6.60 -10.89
CA MET A 4 -9.06 -6.98 -9.51
C MET A 4 -8.15 -8.21 -9.45
N HIS A 5 -7.27 -8.23 -8.44
CA HIS A 5 -6.97 -9.42 -7.67
C HIS A 5 -8.17 -9.67 -6.77
N ASP A 6 -8.86 -10.81 -6.90
CA ASP A 6 -10.06 -11.18 -6.11
C ASP A 6 -9.82 -10.98 -4.58
N GLY A 7 -8.57 -11.11 -4.14
CA GLY A 7 -8.11 -10.95 -2.76
C GLY A 7 -8.50 -9.68 -1.98
N ILE A 8 -8.42 -8.43 -2.49
CA ILE A 8 -8.63 -7.24 -1.62
C ILE A 8 -10.09 -7.06 -1.19
N LYS A 9 -11.04 -7.38 -2.08
CA LYS A 9 -12.47 -7.35 -1.75
C LYS A 9 -12.82 -8.49 -0.79
N ASP A 10 -12.24 -9.66 -1.03
CA ASP A 10 -12.37 -10.83 -0.17
C ASP A 10 -11.70 -10.58 1.20
N PHE A 11 -10.59 -9.85 1.25
CA PHE A 11 -9.86 -9.49 2.47
C PHE A 11 -10.67 -8.62 3.41
N LEU A 12 -11.46 -7.70 2.87
CA LEU A 12 -12.29 -6.81 3.68
C LEU A 12 -13.64 -7.45 4.05
N LEU A 13 -13.95 -8.65 3.54
CA LEU A 13 -15.20 -9.40 3.78
C LEU A 13 -16.47 -8.54 3.67
N LEU A 14 -16.43 -7.49 2.86
CA LEU A 14 -17.45 -6.42 2.87
C LEU A 14 -18.84 -6.93 2.51
N GLU A 15 -18.91 -7.99 1.70
CA GLU A 15 -20.17 -8.63 1.31
C GLU A 15 -20.74 -9.55 2.39
N GLU A 16 -19.90 -10.11 3.28
CA GLU A 16 -20.35 -10.96 4.38
C GLU A 16 -20.94 -10.15 5.55
N TYR A 17 -20.50 -8.90 5.73
CA TYR A 17 -20.96 -8.04 6.82
C TYR A 17 -22.14 -7.13 6.44
N VAL A 18 -22.47 -6.98 5.16
CA VAL A 18 -23.45 -6.00 4.69
C VAL A 18 -24.36 -6.59 3.61
N GLU A 19 -25.16 -7.61 3.98
CA GLU A 19 -26.13 -8.28 3.09
C GLU A 19 -27.12 -7.32 2.39
N SER A 20 -27.31 -6.11 2.93
CA SER A 20 -28.30 -5.14 2.44
C SER A 20 -27.72 -3.94 1.68
N GLN A 21 -26.40 -3.76 1.57
CA GLN A 21 -25.81 -2.64 0.84
C GLN A 21 -24.86 -3.11 -0.25
N LYS A 22 -25.02 -2.54 -1.45
CA LYS A 22 -24.08 -2.77 -2.53
C LYS A 22 -22.87 -1.86 -2.35
N ILE A 23 -21.69 -2.45 -2.22
CA ILE A 23 -20.44 -1.72 -2.03
C ILE A 23 -19.62 -1.79 -3.32
N GLY A 24 -19.37 -0.63 -3.93
CA GLY A 24 -18.40 -0.48 -5.01
C GLY A 24 -17.00 -0.29 -4.46
N PHE A 25 -16.02 -1.06 -4.93
CA PHE A 25 -14.63 -0.90 -4.55
C PHE A 25 -13.83 -0.18 -5.64
N ILE A 26 -12.97 0.75 -5.24
CA ILE A 26 -12.06 1.44 -6.16
C ILE A 26 -10.68 1.65 -5.53
N SER A 27 -9.64 1.25 -6.24
CA SER A 27 -8.24 1.48 -5.86
C SER A 27 -7.54 2.39 -6.86
N LEU A 28 -6.34 2.86 -6.49
CA LEU A 28 -5.47 3.66 -7.35
C LEU A 28 -4.96 2.90 -8.59
N GLU A 29 -5.06 1.56 -8.59
CA GLU A 29 -4.54 0.71 -9.64
C GLU A 29 -5.32 0.90 -10.96
N VAL A 30 -4.70 1.65 -11.87
CA VAL A 30 -5.17 1.84 -13.25
C VAL A 30 -3.97 1.72 -14.19
N PRO A 31 -4.13 0.99 -15.31
CA PRO A 31 -3.15 1.00 -16.39
C PRO A 31 -2.90 2.44 -16.85
N LEU A 32 -1.63 2.84 -16.86
CA LEU A 32 -1.26 4.14 -17.39
C LEU A 32 -1.32 4.11 -18.93
N PRO A 33 -1.97 5.09 -19.58
CA PRO A 33 -1.87 5.28 -21.01
C PRO A 33 -0.42 5.36 -21.47
N GLN A 34 -0.13 4.84 -22.67
CA GLN A 34 1.24 4.78 -23.17
C GLN A 34 1.88 6.16 -23.29
N TRP A 35 1.10 7.19 -23.64
CA TRP A 35 1.60 8.56 -23.72
C TRP A 35 2.04 9.11 -22.36
N ILE A 36 1.34 8.78 -21.26
CA ILE A 36 1.75 9.17 -19.89
C ILE A 36 3.02 8.44 -19.49
N LYS A 37 3.11 7.14 -19.81
CA LYS A 37 4.33 6.36 -19.56
C LYS A 37 5.52 6.98 -20.28
N ASN A 38 5.38 7.30 -21.57
CA ASN A 38 6.45 7.88 -22.38
C ASN A 38 6.84 9.28 -21.87
N PHE A 39 5.85 10.15 -21.65
CA PHE A 39 6.07 11.50 -21.13
C PHE A 39 6.80 11.48 -19.77
N THR A 40 6.33 10.67 -18.82
CA THR A 40 6.93 10.64 -17.48
C THR A 40 8.25 9.88 -17.41
N LYS A 41 8.58 9.05 -18.40
CA LYS A 41 9.91 8.46 -18.59
C LYS A 41 10.92 9.45 -19.19
N ALA A 42 10.46 10.41 -19.98
CA ALA A 42 11.32 11.45 -20.56
C ALA A 42 11.74 12.53 -19.55
N ILE A 43 11.15 12.55 -18.35
CA ILE A 43 11.54 13.47 -17.27
C ILE A 43 12.77 12.92 -16.56
N ASN A 44 13.87 13.70 -16.55
CA ASN A 44 15.14 13.29 -15.95
C ASN A 44 15.05 12.96 -14.44
N ASN A 45 14.07 13.54 -13.73
CA ASN A 45 13.83 13.26 -12.32
C ASN A 45 12.71 12.22 -12.15
N TYR A 46 13.09 11.00 -11.74
CA TYR A 46 12.16 9.89 -11.50
C TYR A 46 11.02 10.24 -10.54
N SER A 47 11.32 10.96 -9.46
CA SER A 47 10.35 11.35 -8.44
C SER A 47 9.27 12.27 -9.00
N ILE A 48 9.64 13.23 -9.86
CA ILE A 48 8.67 14.10 -10.52
C ILE A 48 7.77 13.28 -11.45
N GLY A 49 8.36 12.42 -12.29
CA GLY A 49 7.58 11.53 -13.15
C GLY A 49 6.64 10.61 -12.36
N LEU A 50 7.07 10.13 -11.19
CA LEU A 50 6.25 9.31 -10.30
C LEU A 50 5.05 10.09 -9.74
N GLN A 51 5.24 11.32 -9.29
CA GLN A 51 4.15 12.16 -8.77
C GLN A 51 3.11 12.45 -9.85
N ILE A 52 3.53 12.72 -11.10
CA ILE A 52 2.60 12.93 -12.22
C ILE A 52 1.78 11.66 -12.52
N ARG A 53 2.43 10.48 -12.54
CA ARG A 53 1.72 9.20 -12.71
C ARG A 53 0.71 8.96 -11.59
N ARG A 54 1.06 9.30 -10.34
CA ARG A 54 0.17 9.19 -9.19
C ARG A 54 -1.00 10.14 -9.28
N GLU A 55 -0.77 11.41 -9.62
CA GLU A 55 -1.84 12.41 -9.82
C GLU A 55 -2.85 11.93 -10.88
N TYR A 56 -2.35 11.46 -12.02
CA TYR A 56 -3.22 10.89 -13.05
C TYR A 56 -4.09 9.75 -12.52
N ARG A 57 -3.49 8.81 -11.76
CA ARG A 57 -4.24 7.69 -11.17
C ARG A 57 -5.30 8.15 -10.18
N HIS A 58 -5.04 9.20 -9.39
CA HIS A 58 -6.03 9.78 -8.46
C HIS A 58 -7.21 10.39 -9.22
N ILE A 59 -6.94 11.20 -10.25
CA ILE A 59 -7.98 11.78 -11.09
C ILE A 59 -8.78 10.66 -11.79
N SER A 60 -8.10 9.68 -12.36
CA SER A 60 -8.73 8.52 -13.02
C SER A 60 -9.61 7.73 -12.05
N MET A 61 -9.17 7.56 -10.81
CA MET A 61 -9.95 6.96 -9.73
C MET A 61 -11.23 7.78 -9.46
N GLY A 62 -11.13 9.09 -9.26
CA GLY A 62 -12.32 9.94 -9.08
C GLY A 62 -13.28 9.91 -10.27
N LEU A 63 -12.77 9.88 -11.51
CA LEU A 63 -13.63 9.79 -12.69
C LEU A 63 -14.32 8.43 -12.81
N ARG A 64 -13.64 7.34 -12.42
CA ARG A 64 -14.24 6.00 -12.38
C ARG A 64 -15.28 5.87 -11.28
N SER A 65 -15.10 6.54 -10.13
CA SER A 65 -16.13 6.51 -9.07
C SER A 65 -17.47 7.06 -9.55
N LEU A 66 -17.48 8.01 -10.50
CA LEU A 66 -18.71 8.55 -11.09
C LEU A 66 -19.54 7.51 -11.87
N LYS A 67 -18.94 6.39 -12.27
CA LYS A 67 -19.61 5.32 -13.03
C LYS A 67 -20.39 4.35 -12.13
N PHE A 68 -20.18 4.40 -10.81
CA PHE A 68 -20.88 3.55 -9.86
C PHE A 68 -22.30 4.06 -9.60
N SER A 69 -23.24 3.75 -10.50
CA SER A 69 -24.65 4.18 -10.38
C SER A 69 -25.50 3.27 -9.50
N ASP A 70 -25.17 1.99 -9.40
CA ASP A 70 -25.98 0.92 -8.79
C ASP A 70 -25.51 0.43 -7.41
N VAL A 71 -24.56 1.13 -6.80
CA VAL A 71 -24.06 0.86 -5.45
C VAL A 71 -24.55 1.88 -4.43
N ASP A 72 -24.65 1.50 -3.16
CA ASP A 72 -25.02 2.40 -2.05
C ASP A 72 -23.79 3.11 -1.48
N THR A 73 -22.68 2.36 -1.41
CA THR A 73 -21.42 2.79 -0.80
C THR A 73 -20.26 2.60 -1.77
N ILE A 74 -19.28 3.50 -1.74
CA ILE A 74 -18.03 3.41 -2.51
C ILE A 74 -16.87 3.38 -1.52
N PHE A 75 -16.13 2.28 -1.51
CA PHE A 75 -14.91 2.12 -0.73
C PHE A 75 -13.68 2.44 -1.59
N ILE A 76 -12.86 3.38 -1.12
CA ILE A 76 -11.73 3.95 -1.85
C ILE A 76 -10.43 3.58 -1.17
N PHE A 77 -9.53 2.96 -1.90
CA PHE A 77 -8.26 2.45 -1.41
C PHE A 77 -7.06 3.15 -2.07
N GLU A 78 -5.94 3.28 -1.35
CA GLU A 78 -4.70 3.94 -1.81
C GLU A 78 -4.84 5.41 -2.25
N LEU A 79 -5.60 6.21 -1.49
CA LEU A 79 -5.63 7.65 -1.67
C LEU A 79 -4.45 8.31 -0.96
N TYR A 80 -3.80 9.34 -1.53
CA TYR A 80 -2.72 10.10 -0.88
C TYR A 80 -3.04 11.59 -0.75
N ASN A 81 -2.70 12.19 0.40
CA ASN A 81 -3.05 13.58 0.74
C ASN A 81 -2.60 14.63 -0.30
N GLN A 82 -1.41 14.48 -0.87
CA GLN A 82 -0.88 15.46 -1.82
C GLN A 82 -1.59 15.46 -3.19
N HIS A 83 -2.43 14.47 -3.49
CA HIS A 83 -3.13 14.30 -4.77
C HIS A 83 -4.65 14.52 -4.63
N LEU A 84 -5.07 15.25 -3.58
CA LEU A 84 -6.47 15.40 -3.24
C LEU A 84 -7.20 16.52 -3.99
N LEU A 85 -6.45 17.49 -4.52
CA LEU A 85 -7.01 18.73 -5.04
C LEU A 85 -8.13 18.50 -6.08
N PHE A 86 -7.91 17.60 -7.03
CA PHE A 86 -8.87 17.33 -8.10
C PHE A 86 -9.80 16.16 -7.82
N VAL A 87 -9.45 15.27 -6.89
CA VAL A 87 -10.23 14.06 -6.62
C VAL A 87 -11.35 14.30 -5.58
N MET A 88 -11.13 15.14 -4.58
CA MET A 88 -12.14 15.41 -3.54
C MET A 88 -13.44 16.01 -4.09
N PRO A 89 -13.42 16.95 -5.04
CA PRO A 89 -14.65 17.40 -5.71
C PRO A 89 -15.45 16.25 -6.34
N LEU A 90 -14.79 15.26 -6.93
CA LEU A 90 -15.45 14.13 -7.58
C LEU A 90 -16.11 13.21 -6.54
N PHE A 91 -15.45 12.98 -5.40
CA PHE A 91 -16.04 12.23 -4.29
C PHE A 91 -17.17 12.99 -3.61
N ALA A 92 -17.07 14.32 -3.48
CA ALA A 92 -18.16 15.14 -2.99
C ALA A 92 -19.40 15.06 -3.88
N ILE A 93 -19.23 15.04 -5.21
CA ILE A 93 -20.35 14.83 -6.15
C ILE A 93 -21.04 13.49 -5.87
N MET A 94 -20.28 12.42 -5.60
CA MET A 94 -20.87 11.12 -5.24
C MET A 94 -21.62 11.17 -3.91
N ALA A 95 -21.05 11.84 -2.90
CA ALA A 95 -21.71 12.06 -1.61
C ALA A 95 -23.03 12.85 -1.76
N LEU A 96 -23.03 13.90 -2.59
CA LEU A 96 -24.21 14.70 -2.91
C LEU A 96 -25.28 13.92 -3.68
N ARG A 97 -24.89 12.93 -4.49
CA ARG A 97 -25.79 11.98 -5.14
C ARG A 97 -26.35 10.92 -4.17
N GLY A 98 -26.05 11.04 -2.89
CA GLY A 98 -26.58 10.18 -1.85
C GLY A 98 -25.76 8.91 -1.60
N LYS A 99 -24.57 8.77 -2.20
CA LYS A 99 -23.71 7.60 -1.96
C LYS A 99 -22.89 7.81 -0.70
N GLU A 100 -22.71 6.78 0.11
CA GLU A 100 -21.67 6.82 1.14
C GLU A 100 -20.31 6.60 0.48
N VAL A 101 -19.32 7.42 0.82
CA VAL A 101 -17.97 7.34 0.26
C VAL A 101 -17.00 7.13 1.42
N LEU A 102 -16.42 5.94 1.49
CA LEU A 102 -15.46 5.54 2.51
C LEU A 102 -14.05 5.62 1.95
N ILE A 103 -13.26 6.56 2.46
CA ILE A 103 -11.86 6.75 2.05
C ILE A 103 -10.95 6.01 3.02
N CYS A 104 -10.22 5.02 2.56
CA CYS A 104 -9.19 4.36 3.35
C CYS A 104 -7.88 5.16 3.33
N LEU A 105 -7.45 5.63 4.52
CA LEU A 105 -6.20 6.39 4.67
C LEU A 105 -5.10 5.53 5.29
N HIS A 106 -4.20 5.00 4.45
CA HIS A 106 -3.06 4.20 4.91
C HIS A 106 -1.89 5.07 5.35
N GLY A 107 -1.81 5.43 6.62
CA GLY A 107 -0.65 6.14 7.17
C GLY A 107 -0.52 7.61 6.73
N ASN A 108 -1.52 8.13 6.01
CA ASN A 108 -1.48 9.49 5.44
C ASN A 108 -1.40 10.59 6.49
N GLN A 109 -1.98 10.37 7.68
CA GLN A 109 -1.92 11.33 8.77
C GLN A 109 -0.50 11.45 9.32
N GLN A 110 0.21 10.32 9.47
CA GLN A 110 1.61 10.28 9.88
C GLN A 110 2.50 10.99 8.84
N PHE A 111 2.30 10.73 7.56
CA PHE A 111 3.07 11.42 6.51
C PHE A 111 2.80 12.93 6.45
N ALA A 112 1.63 13.39 6.86
CA ALA A 112 1.34 14.81 6.99
C ALA A 112 2.13 15.47 8.14
N MET A 113 2.61 14.70 9.12
CA MET A 113 3.42 15.23 10.23
C MET A 113 4.81 15.70 9.78
N THR A 114 5.34 15.08 8.72
CA THR A 114 6.71 15.32 8.24
C THR A 114 6.75 16.16 6.96
N ASN A 115 5.63 16.33 6.25
CA ASN A 115 5.60 17.02 4.96
C ASN A 115 4.47 18.08 4.84
N LYS A 116 4.84 19.33 4.53
CA LYS A 116 3.90 20.45 4.41
C LYS A 116 2.84 20.26 3.32
N ILE A 117 3.19 19.70 2.16
CA ILE A 117 2.23 19.49 1.06
C ILE A 117 1.19 18.46 1.48
N LYS A 118 1.64 17.36 2.10
CA LYS A 118 0.75 16.33 2.65
C LYS A 118 -0.12 16.88 3.77
N PHE A 119 0.40 17.80 4.58
CA PHE A 119 -0.37 18.50 5.60
C PHE A 119 -1.48 19.38 5.01
N TRP A 120 -1.18 20.18 3.99
CA TRP A 120 -2.21 20.96 3.28
C TRP A 120 -3.28 20.06 2.65
N GLY A 121 -2.85 18.93 2.06
CA GLY A 121 -3.77 17.90 1.59
C GLY A 121 -4.68 17.35 2.69
N LEU A 122 -4.13 17.08 3.88
CA LEU A 122 -4.91 16.64 5.04
C LEU A 122 -5.93 17.70 5.49
N LEU A 123 -5.52 18.98 5.55
CA LEU A 123 -6.45 20.07 5.88
C LEU A 123 -7.58 20.18 4.86
N TYR A 124 -7.25 20.01 3.57
CA TYR A 124 -8.23 20.00 2.50
C TYR A 124 -9.22 18.83 2.65
N LEU A 125 -8.73 17.63 2.96
CA LEU A 125 -9.57 16.47 3.25
C LEU A 125 -10.51 16.75 4.43
N LYS A 126 -9.99 17.26 5.55
CA LYS A 126 -10.79 17.60 6.73
C LYS A 126 -11.93 18.57 6.42
N ALA A 127 -11.67 19.58 5.58
CA ALA A 127 -12.70 20.52 5.15
C ALA A 127 -13.84 19.79 4.44
N TYR A 128 -13.53 18.88 3.52
CA TYR A 128 -14.55 18.07 2.84
C TYR A 128 -15.29 17.13 3.78
N LEU A 129 -14.61 16.47 4.71
CA LEU A 129 -15.23 15.58 5.68
C LEU A 129 -16.22 16.30 6.60
N ASN A 130 -15.97 17.57 6.93
CA ASN A 130 -16.88 18.41 7.70
C ASN A 130 -18.07 18.91 6.87
N LEU A 131 -17.89 19.13 5.57
CA LEU A 131 -18.93 19.64 4.68
C LEU A 131 -19.90 18.55 4.20
N PHE A 132 -19.40 17.33 3.94
CA PHE A 132 -20.17 16.26 3.31
C PHE A 132 -20.35 15.08 4.27
N LYS A 133 -21.54 14.97 4.89
CA LYS A 133 -21.84 13.94 5.90
C LYS A 133 -21.67 12.50 5.40
N LYS A 134 -21.88 12.25 4.10
CA LYS A 134 -21.72 10.94 3.46
C LYS A 134 -20.29 10.67 2.98
N LEU A 135 -19.36 11.59 3.19
CA LEU A 135 -17.95 11.38 2.97
C LEU A 135 -17.31 11.02 4.32
N LYS A 136 -16.74 9.82 4.39
CA LYS A 136 -16.15 9.25 5.60
C LYS A 136 -14.74 8.75 5.31
N VAL A 137 -13.99 8.50 6.38
CA VAL A 137 -12.70 7.84 6.35
C VAL A 137 -12.78 6.51 7.10
N ALA A 138 -12.15 5.48 6.56
CA ALA A 138 -11.87 4.24 7.25
C ALA A 138 -10.40 4.20 7.69
N THR A 139 -10.15 3.88 8.96
CA THR A 139 -8.84 3.56 9.54
C THR A 139 -8.80 2.10 9.96
N PHE A 140 -7.60 1.50 9.98
CA PHE A 140 -7.41 0.10 10.38
C PHE A 140 -6.90 0.00 11.82
N GLU A 141 -7.53 -0.87 12.62
CA GLU A 141 -7.18 -1.31 14.00
C GLU A 141 -7.12 -0.23 15.08
N VAL A 142 -6.42 0.86 14.83
CA VAL A 142 -6.11 1.89 15.80
C VAL A 142 -6.75 3.19 15.36
N ASP A 143 -7.33 3.88 16.33
CA ASP A 143 -7.79 5.23 16.11
C ASP A 143 -6.62 6.20 15.92
N ASP A 144 -6.90 7.44 15.51
CA ASP A 144 -5.91 8.50 15.38
C ASP A 144 -5.69 9.30 16.66
N ASP A 145 -6.24 8.86 17.80
CA ASP A 145 -6.06 9.48 19.11
C ASP A 145 -4.59 9.51 19.56
N VAL A 146 -3.77 8.56 19.10
CA VAL A 146 -2.31 8.54 19.29
C VAL A 146 -1.58 9.67 18.56
N LEU A 147 -2.23 10.35 17.60
CA LEU A 147 -1.63 11.47 16.85
C LEU A 147 -1.93 12.80 17.54
N PRO A 148 -1.12 13.86 17.32
CA PRO A 148 -1.48 15.21 17.76
C PRO A 148 -2.78 15.69 17.11
N GLU A 149 -3.60 16.43 17.86
CA GLU A 149 -4.95 16.87 17.46
C GLU A 149 -5.02 17.48 16.05
N LYS A 150 -4.04 18.32 15.69
CA LYS A 150 -3.99 18.96 14.36
C LYS A 150 -3.90 17.96 13.18
N PHE A 151 -3.55 16.70 13.42
CA PHE A 151 -3.49 15.63 12.42
C PHE A 151 -4.66 14.65 12.50
N ARG A 152 -5.48 14.70 13.57
CA ARG A 152 -6.66 13.84 13.74
C ARG A 152 -7.80 14.22 12.83
N LEU A 153 -8.55 13.25 12.33
CA LEU A 153 -9.74 13.46 11.51
C LEU A 153 -10.93 13.83 12.38
N PRO A 154 -12.01 14.41 11.81
CA PRO A 154 -13.23 14.66 12.56
C PRO A 154 -13.88 13.34 13.00
N ASP A 155 -14.19 13.18 14.29
CA ASP A 155 -14.74 11.94 14.85
C ASP A 155 -16.04 11.51 14.19
N THR A 156 -16.90 12.47 13.82
CA THR A 156 -18.17 12.20 13.13
C THR A 156 -18.01 11.62 11.72
N SER A 157 -16.79 11.63 11.17
CA SER A 157 -16.50 11.22 9.79
C SER A 157 -15.52 10.04 9.72
N LYS A 158 -15.33 9.30 10.81
CA LYS A 158 -14.34 8.24 10.96
C LYS A 158 -15.01 6.90 11.30
N TYR A 159 -14.56 5.84 10.64
CA TYR A 159 -14.84 4.46 10.99
C TYR A 159 -13.52 3.74 11.26
N ILE A 160 -13.49 2.94 12.32
CA ILE A 160 -12.37 2.07 12.63
C ILE A 160 -12.81 0.66 12.23
N ILE A 161 -12.07 0.05 11.32
CA ILE A 161 -12.31 -1.32 10.89
C ILE A 161 -11.13 -2.19 11.32
N PRO A 162 -11.34 -3.47 11.65
CA PRO A 162 -10.24 -4.38 11.92
C PRO A 162 -9.34 -4.48 10.69
N HIS A 163 -8.02 -4.62 10.88
CA HIS A 163 -7.13 -4.87 9.75
C HIS A 163 -7.54 -6.21 9.15
N PRO A 164 -7.66 -6.30 7.81
CA PRO A 164 -7.84 -7.59 7.17
C PRO A 164 -6.62 -8.47 7.50
N ILE A 165 -6.82 -9.50 8.30
CA ILE A 165 -5.80 -10.51 8.57
C ILE A 165 -5.91 -11.57 7.48
N ILE A 166 -4.81 -11.85 6.80
CA ILE A 166 -4.73 -13.01 5.91
C ILE A 166 -4.82 -14.26 6.79
N SER A 167 -5.99 -14.91 6.79
CA SER A 167 -6.29 -16.04 7.68
C SER A 167 -5.40 -17.27 7.45
N GLU A 168 -4.70 -17.32 6.32
CA GLU A 168 -3.89 -18.46 5.89
C GLU A 168 -2.41 -18.37 6.29
N ALA A 169 -1.93 -17.19 6.70
CA ALA A 169 -0.55 -17.02 7.12
C ALA A 169 -0.34 -17.63 8.52
N LYS A 170 0.22 -18.85 8.56
CA LYS A 170 0.60 -19.52 9.81
C LYS A 170 2.06 -19.22 10.14
N PRO A 171 2.40 -18.97 11.42
CA PRO A 171 3.80 -18.83 11.80
C PRO A 171 4.55 -20.12 11.46
N LYS A 172 5.76 -19.98 10.91
CA LYS A 172 6.65 -21.11 10.57
C LYS A 172 6.97 -21.98 11.79
N PHE A 173 7.03 -21.35 12.97
CA PHE A 173 7.33 -21.98 14.24
C PHE A 173 6.17 -21.80 15.22
N LEU A 174 5.80 -22.87 15.90
CA LEU A 174 4.89 -22.80 17.04
C LEU A 174 5.62 -22.22 18.28
N PRO A 175 4.88 -21.68 19.26
CA PRO A 175 5.47 -21.21 20.51
C PRO A 175 6.37 -22.28 21.15
N GLY A 176 7.65 -21.96 21.32
CA GLY A 176 8.64 -22.86 21.91
C GLY A 176 9.52 -23.61 20.90
N GLU A 177 9.13 -23.68 19.63
CA GLU A 177 9.99 -24.23 18.59
C GLU A 177 11.16 -23.30 18.28
N ARG A 178 12.29 -23.89 17.86
CA ARG A 178 13.52 -23.19 17.51
C ARG A 178 14.12 -23.81 16.26
N LEU A 179 14.81 -22.98 15.47
CA LEU A 179 15.66 -23.46 14.40
C LEU A 179 16.77 -24.37 14.98
N SER A 180 16.95 -25.53 14.37
CA SER A 180 18.08 -26.41 14.65
C SER A 180 19.39 -25.70 14.32
N SER A 181 20.42 -25.90 15.14
CA SER A 181 21.74 -25.24 14.99
C SER A 181 22.45 -25.51 13.65
N ASN A 182 22.05 -26.58 12.95
CA ASN A 182 22.67 -27.03 11.70
C ASN A 182 21.90 -26.56 10.46
N VAL A 183 20.83 -25.79 10.64
CA VAL A 183 20.02 -25.25 9.54
C VAL A 183 20.41 -23.78 9.34
N PRO A 184 20.79 -23.38 8.12
CA PRO A 184 21.07 -21.98 7.86
C PRO A 184 19.84 -21.09 8.11
N ILE A 185 20.06 -19.93 8.74
CA ILE A 185 19.03 -18.92 8.95
C ILE A 185 18.80 -18.16 7.65
N LYS A 186 17.58 -18.23 7.11
CA LYS A 186 17.20 -17.52 5.88
C LYS A 186 16.75 -16.10 6.21
N ILE A 187 17.54 -15.12 5.79
CA ILE A 187 17.22 -13.69 5.89
C ILE A 187 16.63 -13.25 4.54
N GLY A 188 15.36 -12.85 4.55
CA GLY A 188 14.58 -12.49 3.38
C GLY A 188 14.48 -10.99 3.15
N VAL A 189 14.72 -10.54 1.91
CA VAL A 189 14.27 -9.24 1.41
C VAL A 189 13.20 -9.50 0.35
N VAL A 190 11.93 -9.25 0.68
CA VAL A 190 10.80 -9.62 -0.19
C VAL A 190 9.97 -8.39 -0.56
N GLY A 191 9.68 -8.26 -1.86
CA GLY A 191 8.83 -7.22 -2.44
C GLY A 191 9.53 -6.45 -3.55
N MET A 192 8.81 -5.51 -4.17
CA MET A 192 9.33 -4.76 -5.31
C MET A 192 10.55 -3.90 -4.93
N ILE A 193 11.70 -4.23 -5.52
CA ILE A 193 12.97 -3.49 -5.42
C ILE A 193 12.94 -2.36 -6.46
N ARG A 194 12.97 -1.12 -5.99
CA ARG A 194 12.87 0.07 -6.85
C ARG A 194 14.03 1.03 -6.64
N PRO A 195 14.43 1.82 -7.65
CA PRO A 195 15.52 2.80 -7.53
C PRO A 195 15.29 3.87 -6.46
N ASP A 196 14.03 4.21 -6.17
CA ASP A 196 13.67 5.20 -5.17
C ASP A 196 13.76 4.67 -3.72
N LYS A 197 13.93 3.35 -3.54
CA LYS A 197 14.14 2.71 -2.23
C LYS A 197 15.63 2.34 -2.11
N PRO A 198 16.36 2.79 -1.08
CA PRO A 198 17.78 2.46 -0.89
C PRO A 198 18.01 1.02 -0.41
N ILE A 199 17.24 0.06 -0.93
CA ILE A 199 17.30 -1.34 -0.53
C ILE A 199 18.63 -2.01 -0.93
N ALA A 200 19.31 -1.49 -1.96
CA ALA A 200 20.65 -1.95 -2.34
C ALA A 200 21.64 -1.85 -1.16
N GLN A 201 21.63 -0.73 -0.43
CA GLN A 201 22.50 -0.55 0.75
C GLN A 201 22.15 -1.51 1.88
N VAL A 202 20.88 -1.89 2.00
CA VAL A 202 20.44 -2.91 2.97
C VAL A 202 20.97 -4.28 2.55
N ILE A 203 20.83 -4.62 1.27
CA ILE A 203 21.34 -5.87 0.69
C ILE A 203 22.86 -5.98 0.90
N ASP A 204 23.62 -4.91 0.63
CA ASP A 204 25.08 -4.87 0.82
C ASP A 204 25.45 -5.17 2.28
N LYS A 205 24.80 -4.50 3.24
CA LYS A 205 25.02 -4.73 4.68
C LYS A 205 24.65 -6.15 5.12
N LEU A 206 23.57 -6.72 4.56
CA LEU A 206 23.19 -8.10 4.83
C LEU A 206 24.23 -9.08 4.30
N GLN A 207 24.79 -8.82 3.12
CA GLN A 207 25.87 -9.64 2.56
C GLN A 207 27.16 -9.54 3.39
N GLU A 208 27.51 -8.35 3.87
CA GLU A 208 28.64 -8.17 4.80
C GLU A 208 28.43 -8.94 6.11
N TYR A 209 27.23 -8.84 6.69
CA TYR A 209 26.86 -9.59 7.90
C TYR A 209 26.96 -11.10 7.68
N ILE A 210 26.40 -11.62 6.58
CA ILE A 210 26.44 -13.06 6.27
C ILE A 210 27.87 -13.56 6.10
N LYS A 211 28.76 -12.78 5.46
CA LYS A 211 30.17 -13.15 5.27
C LYS A 211 30.98 -13.17 6.57
N SER A 212 30.60 -12.34 7.53
CA SER A 212 31.32 -12.16 8.82
C SER A 212 30.69 -12.94 9.98
N SER A 213 29.49 -13.48 9.79
CA SER A 213 28.73 -14.20 10.81
C SER A 213 29.30 -15.60 11.04
N GLU A 214 29.47 -15.97 12.32
CA GLU A 214 29.75 -17.35 12.73
C GLU A 214 28.53 -18.27 12.58
N HIS A 215 27.33 -17.69 12.49
CA HIS A 215 26.10 -18.41 12.16
C HIS A 215 26.00 -18.64 10.65
N GLN A 216 25.57 -19.84 10.26
CA GLN A 216 25.20 -20.14 8.87
C GLN A 216 23.95 -19.32 8.53
N CYS A 217 24.13 -18.25 7.76
CA CYS A 217 23.05 -17.38 7.31
C CYS A 217 23.02 -17.37 5.78
N GLU A 218 21.83 -17.29 5.20
CA GLU A 218 21.63 -17.19 3.76
C GLU A 218 20.75 -15.98 3.44
N LEU A 219 21.08 -15.26 2.37
CA LEU A 219 20.26 -14.17 1.85
C LEU A 219 19.34 -14.71 0.76
N VAL A 220 18.05 -14.49 0.96
CA VAL A 220 16.98 -14.80 0.00
C VAL A 220 16.33 -13.51 -0.44
N ILE A 221 16.18 -13.32 -1.75
CA ILE A 221 15.54 -12.13 -2.31
C ILE A 221 14.35 -12.54 -3.19
N GLY A 222 13.16 -12.06 -2.83
CA GLY A 222 11.95 -12.21 -3.62
C GLY A 222 11.55 -10.88 -4.26
N THR A 223 11.48 -10.83 -5.59
CA THR A 223 11.01 -9.64 -6.32
C THR A 223 10.36 -10.06 -7.64
N PRO A 224 9.36 -9.33 -8.15
CA PRO A 224 8.82 -9.60 -9.49
C PRO A 224 9.92 -9.47 -10.55
N PHE A 225 10.13 -10.51 -11.37
CA PHE A 225 11.22 -10.53 -12.34
C PHE A 225 11.03 -9.55 -13.49
N ASP A 226 9.79 -9.19 -13.81
CA ASP A 226 9.46 -8.16 -14.80
C ASP A 226 9.98 -6.75 -14.43
N GLN A 227 10.25 -6.53 -13.14
CA GLN A 227 10.67 -5.24 -12.58
C GLN A 227 11.99 -5.35 -11.80
N LYS A 228 12.62 -6.53 -11.79
CA LYS A 228 13.87 -6.82 -11.09
C LYS A 228 15.04 -6.02 -11.66
N PRO A 229 15.77 -5.24 -10.83
CA PRO A 229 17.01 -4.61 -11.26
C PRO A 229 18.07 -5.63 -11.66
N SER A 230 18.80 -5.38 -12.75
CA SER A 230 19.81 -6.30 -13.29
C SER A 230 21.02 -6.55 -12.38
N TYR A 231 21.34 -5.62 -11.47
CA TYR A 231 22.45 -5.82 -10.51
C TYR A 231 22.21 -7.02 -9.58
N LEU A 232 20.94 -7.41 -9.37
CA LEU A 232 20.60 -8.55 -8.53
C LEU A 232 21.11 -9.88 -9.11
N ASP A 233 21.18 -10.00 -10.44
CA ASP A 233 21.70 -11.20 -11.11
C ASP A 233 23.19 -11.43 -10.89
N GLN A 234 23.90 -10.37 -10.47
CA GLN A 234 25.33 -10.41 -10.17
C GLN A 234 25.58 -10.76 -8.70
N LEU A 235 24.53 -10.80 -7.87
CA LEU A 235 24.64 -11.19 -6.48
C LEU A 235 24.63 -12.71 -6.37
N ASN A 236 25.55 -13.26 -5.58
CA ASN A 236 25.56 -14.69 -5.26
C ASN A 236 24.52 -15.00 -4.16
N VAL A 237 23.24 -14.83 -4.50
CA VAL A 237 22.08 -14.99 -3.59
C VAL A 237 20.96 -15.74 -4.29
N THR A 238 20.09 -16.38 -3.51
CA THR A 238 18.91 -17.05 -4.07
C THR A 238 17.85 -16.02 -4.43
N LEU A 239 17.48 -15.97 -5.72
CA LEU A 239 16.45 -15.09 -6.26
C LEU A 239 15.17 -15.87 -6.55
N TYR A 240 14.04 -15.34 -6.10
CA TYR A 240 12.72 -15.88 -6.38
C TYR A 240 11.89 -14.85 -7.15
N ASP A 241 11.18 -15.31 -8.17
CA ASP A 241 10.20 -14.49 -8.87
C ASP A 241 8.93 -14.42 -8.04
N THR A 242 8.55 -13.21 -7.63
CA THR A 242 7.29 -12.98 -6.88
C THR A 242 6.26 -12.26 -7.74
N THR A 243 6.27 -12.51 -9.05
CA THR A 243 5.26 -11.95 -9.97
C THR A 243 3.86 -12.52 -9.67
N GLN A 244 3.77 -13.79 -9.25
CA GLN A 244 2.52 -14.40 -8.77
C GLN A 244 2.39 -14.28 -7.25
N GLN A 245 1.16 -14.20 -6.76
CA GLN A 245 0.87 -14.07 -5.33
C GLN A 245 1.29 -15.32 -4.56
N GLU A 246 1.09 -16.50 -5.14
CA GLU A 246 1.41 -17.78 -4.52
C GLU A 246 2.92 -17.89 -4.23
N ASP A 247 3.76 -17.47 -5.18
CA ASP A 247 5.22 -17.44 -5.01
C ASP A 247 5.64 -16.43 -3.93
N TYR A 248 4.95 -15.27 -3.86
CA TYR A 248 5.15 -14.28 -2.81
C TYR A 248 4.79 -14.83 -1.42
N ILE A 249 3.71 -15.59 -1.29
CA ILE A 249 3.33 -16.22 -0.02
C ILE A 249 4.32 -17.34 0.32
N GLN A 250 4.69 -18.17 -0.65
CA GLN A 250 5.61 -19.28 -0.46
C GLN A 250 6.95 -18.79 0.09
N ILE A 251 7.55 -17.75 -0.52
CA ILE A 251 8.83 -17.23 -0.02
C ILE A 251 8.72 -16.68 1.41
N LEU A 252 7.60 -16.05 1.78
CA LEU A 252 7.37 -15.57 3.14
C LEU A 252 7.28 -16.72 4.16
N THR A 253 6.85 -17.92 3.74
CA THR A 253 6.87 -19.11 4.59
C THR A 253 8.26 -19.77 4.69
N GLU A 254 9.14 -19.54 3.71
CA GLU A 254 10.48 -20.10 3.69
C GLU A 254 11.48 -19.30 4.54
N ILE A 255 11.34 -17.97 4.59
CA ILE A 255 12.26 -17.08 5.31
C ILE A 255 12.07 -17.15 6.82
N ASP A 256 13.17 -16.99 7.58
CA ASP A 256 13.15 -16.96 9.05
C ASP A 256 13.08 -15.52 9.57
N ILE A 257 13.72 -14.60 8.86
CA ILE A 257 13.77 -13.17 9.20
C ILE A 257 13.39 -12.37 7.97
N LEU A 258 12.29 -11.61 8.02
CA LEU A 258 11.94 -10.66 6.98
C LEU A 258 12.55 -9.29 7.28
N VAL A 259 13.35 -8.78 6.33
CA VAL A 259 13.93 -7.44 6.40
C VAL A 259 13.12 -6.49 5.51
N ILE A 260 12.47 -5.52 6.15
CA ILE A 260 11.73 -4.45 5.47
C ILE A 260 12.48 -3.12 5.60
N HIS A 261 12.63 -2.42 4.48
CA HIS A 261 13.09 -1.03 4.51
C HIS A 261 11.91 -0.10 4.77
N TYR A 262 11.85 0.43 5.99
CA TYR A 262 10.88 1.44 6.39
C TYR A 262 11.53 2.83 6.41
N ASP A 263 10.95 3.75 5.65
CA ASP A 263 11.36 5.16 5.61
C ASP A 263 10.23 5.99 6.22
N LYS A 264 10.52 6.60 7.37
CA LYS A 264 9.55 7.38 8.14
C LYS A 264 9.15 8.69 7.46
N ASP A 265 10.02 9.24 6.60
CA ASP A 265 9.87 10.58 6.04
C ASP A 265 9.33 10.58 4.60
N ARG A 266 9.07 9.40 4.05
CA ARG A 266 8.65 9.18 2.66
C ARG A 266 7.25 9.68 2.34
#